data_AF-A0A8R2HQP1-F1
#
_entry.id   AF-A0A8R2HQP1-F1
#
_cell.length_a   1.000
_cell.length_b   1.000
_cell.length_c   1.000
_cell.angle_alpha   90.00
_cell.angle_beta   90.00
_cell.angle_gamma   90.00
#
_symmetry.space_group_name_H-M   'P 1'
#
loop_
_entity.id
_entity.type
_entity.pdbx_description
1 polymer ?
#
loop_
_entity_poly.entity_id
_entity_poly.type
_entity_poly.pdbx_seq_one_letter_code
_entity_poly.pdbx_strand_id
1 'polypeptide(L)'
;MTTTSLSLEVLALLFLTLIPWPGPSVFKISCSRDNSKIVRKVIQNKWLPVLERFQVKLPLECPFHPARDIFAPQHAAKMQHRPSQWTCAFCGKSFYEERHLDAHFDHRHKNQINKAEDAVCLADYCDILRCQVLVAHGLLNGGDGPGTDIEVWQDVESIKKALAPAATRSVARVAPRRRHRPRSTPLPVPDCPKTDLENDEPESDEKKTEDSETDVNQTAKLCDADTVESSLPPDSRQKRLADLQAERAACDPTRLQILKIRCEKIVHSCIATLLLNLTQHQFTELEEEMQRAVCWYLSCDRYWEDTAPTARAFPWPLLLALATGLALALCMCYYIIWIVFDCYNRTTRL
;
A
#
# COMPACT_ATOMS: atom_id res chain seq x y z
N MET A 1 -1.23 15.24 -66.24
CA MET A 1 -0.43 15.40 -65.00
C MET A 1 -0.97 14.58 -63.81
N THR A 2 -2.06 13.80 -63.96
CA THR A 2 -2.70 13.04 -62.86
C THR A 2 -2.28 11.57 -62.77
N THR A 3 -1.62 11.02 -63.79
CA THR A 3 -1.24 9.59 -63.85
C THR A 3 0.03 9.29 -63.05
N THR A 4 0.93 10.26 -62.89
CA THR A 4 2.22 10.08 -62.19
C THR A 4 2.07 10.03 -60.66
N SER A 5 1.08 10.72 -60.07
CA SER A 5 0.86 10.63 -58.61
C SER A 5 0.22 9.31 -58.20
N LEU A 6 -0.72 8.80 -59.01
CA LEU A 6 -1.34 7.47 -58.81
C LEU A 6 -0.30 6.35 -58.85
N SER A 7 0.66 6.41 -59.79
CA SER A 7 1.75 5.41 -59.85
C SER A 7 2.68 5.47 -58.63
N LEU A 8 2.95 6.66 -58.09
CA LEU A 8 3.77 6.86 -56.89
C LEU A 8 3.05 6.38 -55.62
N GLU A 9 1.76 6.63 -55.50
CA GLU A 9 0.93 6.13 -54.39
C GLU A 9 0.86 4.60 -54.39
N VAL A 10 0.66 4.00 -55.56
CA VAL A 10 0.65 2.53 -55.72
C VAL A 10 2.03 1.94 -55.42
N LEU A 11 3.13 2.60 -55.85
CA LEU A 11 4.48 2.16 -55.49
C LEU A 11 4.74 2.28 -53.98
N ALA A 12 4.29 3.36 -53.34
CA ALA A 12 4.45 3.57 -51.90
C ALA A 12 3.69 2.52 -51.08
N LEU A 13 2.47 2.17 -51.48
CA LEU A 13 1.69 1.10 -50.87
C LEU A 13 2.34 -0.28 -51.09
N LEU A 14 2.92 -0.52 -52.28
CA LEU A 14 3.67 -1.74 -52.57
C LEU A 14 4.95 -1.82 -51.71
N PHE A 15 5.66 -0.71 -51.53
CA PHE A 15 6.84 -0.64 -50.64
C PHE A 15 6.47 -0.84 -49.17
N LEU A 16 5.34 -0.29 -48.71
CA LEU A 16 4.84 -0.48 -47.34
C LEU A 16 4.40 -1.93 -47.04
N THR A 17 4.09 -2.73 -48.07
CA THR A 17 3.78 -4.17 -47.95
C THR A 17 5.01 -5.06 -48.11
N LEU A 18 6.11 -4.55 -48.69
CA LEU A 18 7.38 -5.25 -48.87
C LEU A 18 8.36 -5.06 -47.70
N ILE A 19 8.18 -4.04 -46.86
CA ILE A 19 8.90 -3.92 -45.59
C ILE A 19 8.35 -5.02 -44.67
N PRO A 20 9.16 -6.01 -44.27
CA PRO A 20 8.75 -6.95 -43.24
C PRO A 20 8.45 -6.11 -42.01
N TRP A 21 7.17 -6.01 -41.65
CA TRP A 21 6.79 -5.38 -40.40
C TRP A 21 7.65 -6.02 -39.32
N PRO A 22 8.31 -5.22 -38.46
CA PRO A 22 9.03 -5.78 -37.33
C PRO A 22 8.01 -6.64 -36.59
N GLY A 23 8.18 -7.96 -36.68
CA GLY A 23 7.32 -8.91 -35.99
C GLY A 23 7.25 -8.50 -34.53
N PRO A 24 6.14 -8.81 -33.83
CA PRO A 24 5.93 -8.41 -32.45
C PRO A 24 7.21 -8.69 -31.68
N SER A 25 7.85 -7.62 -31.19
CA SER A 25 9.10 -7.71 -30.47
C SER A 25 8.92 -8.83 -29.45
N VAL A 26 9.76 -9.85 -29.53
CA VAL A 26 9.77 -10.93 -28.55
C VAL A 26 10.18 -10.27 -27.25
N PHE A 27 9.17 -9.78 -26.52
CA PHE A 27 9.27 -9.06 -25.28
C PHE A 27 9.91 -10.02 -24.26
N LYS A 28 11.24 -10.01 -24.16
CA LYS A 28 11.92 -10.46 -22.95
C LYS A 28 11.59 -9.41 -21.88
N ILE A 29 10.38 -9.50 -21.31
CA ILE A 29 9.92 -8.62 -20.25
C ILE A 29 10.78 -8.89 -19.02
N SER A 30 11.84 -8.11 -18.85
CA SER A 30 12.58 -7.95 -17.60
C SER A 30 11.85 -6.94 -16.71
N CYS A 31 10.55 -7.14 -16.50
CA CYS A 31 9.74 -6.28 -15.63
C CYS A 31 9.85 -6.78 -14.19
N SER A 32 10.26 -5.90 -13.27
CA SER A 32 10.33 -6.23 -11.85
C SER A 32 8.94 -6.26 -11.24
N ARG A 33 8.56 -7.41 -10.66
CA ARG A 33 7.25 -7.62 -10.02
C ARG A 33 7.09 -6.75 -8.78
N ASP A 34 8.08 -6.71 -7.90
CA ASP A 34 8.03 -5.98 -6.63
C ASP A 34 7.86 -4.48 -6.87
N ASN A 35 8.64 -3.94 -7.81
CA ASN A 35 8.53 -2.57 -8.28
C ASN A 35 7.16 -2.27 -8.89
N SER A 36 6.65 -3.16 -9.74
CA SER A 36 5.29 -3.00 -10.31
C SER A 36 4.21 -3.04 -9.23
N LYS A 37 4.37 -3.86 -8.20
CA LYS A 37 3.45 -3.93 -7.04
C LYS A 37 3.45 -2.62 -6.26
N ILE A 38 4.62 -2.01 -6.05
CA ILE A 38 4.76 -0.71 -5.40
C ILE A 38 4.02 0.36 -6.20
N VAL A 39 4.32 0.48 -7.49
CA VAL A 39 3.68 1.44 -8.38
C VAL A 39 2.17 1.27 -8.40
N ARG A 40 1.67 0.03 -8.51
CA ARG A 40 0.22 -0.27 -8.45
C ARG A 40 -0.41 0.22 -7.15
N LYS A 41 0.23 -0.04 -6.01
CA LYS A 41 -0.25 0.43 -4.70
C LYS A 41 -0.26 1.96 -4.62
N VAL A 42 0.75 2.65 -5.14
CA VAL A 42 0.77 4.12 -5.18
C VAL A 42 -0.40 4.66 -5.99
N ILE A 43 -0.63 4.11 -7.20
CA ILE A 43 -1.75 4.52 -8.05
C ILE A 43 -3.08 4.27 -7.34
N GLN A 44 -3.25 3.11 -6.72
CA GLN A 44 -4.47 2.75 -5.99
C GLN A 44 -4.73 3.65 -4.77
N ASN A 45 -3.68 4.03 -4.03
CA ASN A 45 -3.83 4.80 -2.80
C ASN A 45 -3.81 6.31 -3.02
N LYS A 46 -3.23 6.80 -4.12
CA LYS A 46 -3.04 8.23 -4.38
C LYS A 46 -3.87 8.75 -5.54
N TRP A 47 -3.96 8.02 -6.64
CA TRP A 47 -4.62 8.52 -7.86
C TRP A 47 -6.09 8.13 -7.91
N LEU A 48 -6.42 6.86 -7.63
CA LEU A 48 -7.81 6.40 -7.66
C LEU A 48 -8.73 7.18 -6.70
N PRO A 49 -8.35 7.50 -5.45
CA PRO A 49 -9.24 8.24 -4.54
C PRO A 49 -9.53 9.67 -5.01
N VAL A 50 -8.57 10.29 -5.72
CA VAL A 50 -8.77 11.61 -6.34
C VAL A 50 -9.78 11.47 -7.49
N LEU A 51 -9.57 10.51 -8.40
CA LEU A 51 -10.50 10.27 -9.52
C LEU A 51 -11.92 9.93 -9.06
N GLU A 52 -12.06 9.15 -7.99
CA GLU A 52 -13.34 8.82 -7.38
C GLU A 52 -14.07 10.04 -6.81
N ARG A 53 -13.35 11.01 -6.23
CA ARG A 53 -13.93 12.29 -5.77
C ARG A 53 -14.55 13.06 -6.93
N PHE A 54 -13.91 13.06 -8.10
CA PHE A 54 -14.41 13.70 -9.32
C PHE A 54 -15.34 12.79 -10.16
N GLN A 55 -15.70 11.60 -9.66
CA GLN A 55 -16.60 10.62 -10.31
C GLN A 55 -16.15 10.19 -11.71
N VAL A 56 -14.84 10.15 -11.95
CA VAL A 56 -14.25 9.71 -13.22
C VAL A 56 -13.37 8.48 -13.06
N LYS A 57 -13.17 7.79 -14.18
CA LYS A 57 -12.27 6.64 -14.26
C LYS A 57 -11.05 7.02 -15.07
N LEU A 58 -9.94 6.34 -14.79
CA LEU A 58 -8.74 6.49 -15.58
C LEU A 58 -9.01 6.04 -17.02
N PRO A 59 -8.61 6.80 -18.05
CA PRO A 59 -8.83 6.43 -19.44
C PRO A 59 -7.83 5.36 -19.90
N LEU A 60 -8.15 4.63 -20.97
CA LEU A 60 -7.33 3.53 -21.50
C LEU A 60 -5.98 4.03 -22.03
N GLU A 61 -5.91 5.27 -22.50
CA GLU A 61 -4.68 5.90 -23.01
C GLU A 61 -3.64 6.11 -21.90
N CYS A 62 -4.04 6.09 -20.63
CA CYS A 62 -3.12 6.26 -19.51
C CYS A 62 -2.30 4.97 -19.26
N PRO A 63 -0.95 5.05 -19.12
CA PRO A 63 -0.10 3.89 -18.81
C PRO A 63 -0.45 3.19 -17.50
N PHE A 64 -1.10 3.90 -16.57
CA PHE A 64 -1.48 3.40 -15.26
C PHE A 64 -2.86 2.73 -15.23
N HIS A 65 -3.51 2.59 -16.38
CA HIS A 65 -4.80 1.91 -16.47
C HIS A 65 -4.66 0.42 -16.09
N PRO A 66 -5.54 -0.14 -15.23
CA PRO A 66 -5.45 -1.53 -14.80
C PRO A 66 -5.42 -2.56 -15.95
N ALA A 67 -6.11 -2.27 -17.05
CA ALA A 67 -6.12 -3.13 -18.23
C ALA A 67 -4.77 -3.16 -18.98
N ARG A 68 -3.90 -2.17 -18.77
CA ARG A 68 -2.59 -2.07 -19.45
C ARG A 68 -1.45 -2.66 -18.64
N ASP A 69 -1.65 -2.91 -17.34
CA ASP A 69 -0.63 -3.52 -16.50
C ASP A 69 -0.32 -4.96 -16.97
N ILE A 70 0.95 -5.24 -17.26
CA ILE A 70 1.44 -6.57 -17.69
C ILE A 70 1.06 -7.66 -16.68
N PHE A 71 1.12 -7.37 -15.38
CA PHE A 71 0.84 -8.34 -14.33
C PHE A 71 -0.63 -8.35 -13.89
N ALA A 72 -1.53 -7.60 -14.56
CA ALA A 72 -2.94 -7.55 -14.20
C ALA A 72 -3.63 -8.94 -14.15
N PRO A 73 -3.43 -9.86 -15.11
CA PRO A 73 -4.05 -11.19 -15.05
C PRO A 73 -3.57 -12.02 -13.85
N GLN A 74 -2.29 -11.93 -13.50
CA GLN A 74 -1.73 -12.68 -12.36
C GLN A 74 -2.19 -12.08 -11.04
N HIS A 75 -2.31 -10.76 -10.97
CA HIS A 75 -2.86 -10.07 -9.82
C HIS A 75 -4.32 -10.44 -9.59
N ALA A 76 -5.15 -10.45 -10.65
CA ALA A 76 -6.54 -10.89 -10.58
C ALA A 76 -6.69 -12.37 -10.23
N ALA A 77 -5.68 -13.19 -10.50
CA ALA A 77 -5.65 -14.60 -10.16
C ALA A 77 -5.21 -14.88 -8.70
N LYS A 78 -4.89 -13.85 -7.91
CA LYS A 78 -4.65 -13.99 -6.47
C LYS A 78 -6.00 -14.05 -5.75
N MET A 79 -6.27 -15.15 -5.08
CA MET A 79 -7.47 -15.30 -4.25
C MET A 79 -7.06 -15.48 -2.79
N GLN A 80 -7.56 -14.61 -1.92
CA GLN A 80 -7.34 -14.72 -0.48
C GLN A 80 -8.64 -15.19 0.19
N HIS A 81 -8.74 -16.48 0.49
CA HIS A 81 -9.92 -17.03 1.17
C HIS A 81 -9.87 -16.81 2.68
N ARG A 82 -8.67 -16.70 3.25
CA ARG A 82 -8.39 -16.43 4.67
C ARG A 82 -7.13 -15.56 4.78
N PRO A 83 -6.92 -14.82 5.87
CA PRO A 83 -5.74 -13.97 6.04
C PRO A 83 -4.41 -14.70 5.77
N SER A 84 -4.27 -15.94 6.25
CA SER A 84 -3.09 -16.79 6.08
C SER A 84 -3.18 -17.78 4.91
N GLN A 85 -4.15 -17.64 4.01
CA GLN A 85 -4.34 -18.57 2.90
C GLN A 85 -4.55 -17.85 1.58
N TRP A 86 -3.48 -17.82 0.80
CA TRP A 86 -3.43 -17.34 -0.58
C TRP A 86 -3.59 -18.51 -1.54
N THR A 87 -4.35 -18.35 -2.61
CA THR A 87 -4.60 -19.39 -3.61
C THR A 87 -4.43 -18.86 -5.02
N CYS A 88 -3.79 -19.67 -5.86
CA CYS A 88 -3.62 -19.36 -7.27
C CYS A 88 -4.88 -19.78 -8.06
N ALA A 89 -5.58 -18.85 -8.69
CA ALA A 89 -6.77 -19.16 -9.48
C ALA A 89 -6.48 -20.01 -10.74
N PHE A 90 -5.24 -19.97 -11.27
CA PHE A 90 -4.89 -20.75 -12.46
C PHE A 90 -4.71 -22.25 -12.19
N CYS A 91 -4.30 -22.65 -10.98
CA CYS A 91 -3.97 -24.05 -10.67
C CYS A 91 -4.50 -24.57 -9.34
N GLY A 92 -5.14 -23.71 -8.53
CA GLY A 92 -5.72 -24.06 -7.24
C GLY A 92 -4.74 -24.28 -6.08
N LYS A 93 -3.43 -24.10 -6.29
CA LYS A 93 -2.44 -24.26 -5.22
C LYS A 93 -2.56 -23.16 -4.17
N SER A 94 -2.52 -23.56 -2.90
CA SER A 94 -2.55 -22.64 -1.76
C SER A 94 -1.16 -22.40 -1.18
N PHE A 95 -0.93 -21.18 -0.68
CA PHE A 95 0.30 -20.70 -0.05
C PHE A 95 -0.05 -19.95 1.24
N TYR A 96 0.88 -19.95 2.19
CA TYR A 96 0.67 -19.30 3.48
C TYR A 96 0.82 -17.77 3.42
N GLU A 97 1.67 -17.29 2.51
CA GLU A 97 1.96 -15.86 2.33
C GLU A 97 1.92 -15.48 0.85
N GLU A 98 1.63 -14.20 0.59
CA GLU A 98 1.54 -13.65 -0.76
C GLU A 98 2.87 -13.78 -1.53
N ARG A 99 4.02 -13.57 -0.87
CA ARG A 99 5.35 -13.67 -1.50
C ARG A 99 5.62 -15.04 -2.14
N HIS A 100 5.13 -16.11 -1.51
CA HIS A 100 5.28 -17.46 -2.03
C HIS A 100 4.38 -17.71 -3.24
N LEU A 101 3.18 -17.11 -3.25
CA LEU A 101 2.29 -17.14 -4.41
C LEU A 101 2.88 -16.32 -5.57
N ASP A 102 3.51 -15.17 -5.29
CA ASP A 102 4.22 -14.35 -6.28
C ASP A 102 5.37 -15.11 -6.94
N ALA A 103 6.25 -15.73 -6.14
CA ALA A 103 7.31 -16.59 -6.67
C ALA A 103 6.76 -17.78 -7.48
N HIS A 104 5.61 -18.34 -7.09
CA HIS A 104 4.92 -19.36 -7.87
C HIS A 104 4.45 -18.83 -9.24
N PHE A 105 3.93 -17.60 -9.33
CA PHE A 105 3.59 -17.00 -10.62
C PHE A 105 4.82 -16.84 -11.51
N ASP A 106 5.95 -16.38 -10.96
CA ASP A 106 7.18 -16.18 -11.72
C ASP A 106 7.77 -17.49 -12.29
N HIS A 107 7.67 -18.59 -11.55
CA HIS A 107 8.22 -19.87 -11.98
C HIS A 107 7.25 -20.73 -12.79
N ARG A 108 5.97 -20.77 -12.42
CA ARG A 108 4.97 -21.70 -13.00
C ARG A 108 3.99 -21.05 -13.96
N HIS A 109 3.78 -19.74 -13.84
CA HIS A 109 2.80 -19.00 -14.65
C HIS A 109 3.40 -17.75 -15.30
N LYS A 110 4.71 -17.76 -15.61
CA LYS A 110 5.43 -16.66 -16.25
C LYS A 110 4.75 -16.14 -17.52
N ASN A 111 4.08 -17.04 -18.25
CA ASN A 111 3.42 -16.74 -19.52
C ASN A 111 1.96 -16.27 -19.37
N GLN A 112 1.38 -16.32 -18.17
CA GLN A 112 0.02 -15.87 -17.87
C GLN A 112 -0.01 -14.37 -17.54
N ILE A 113 0.55 -13.56 -18.44
CA ILE A 113 0.65 -12.11 -18.32
C ILE A 113 -0.16 -11.45 -19.43
N ASN A 114 -0.47 -10.16 -19.30
CA ASN A 114 -1.07 -9.41 -20.39
C ASN A 114 -0.05 -9.27 -21.54
N LYS A 115 -0.45 -9.69 -22.75
CA LYS A 115 0.37 -9.68 -23.97
C LYS A 115 -0.19 -8.74 -25.04
N ALA A 116 -1.12 -7.88 -24.67
CA ALA A 116 -1.62 -6.85 -25.56
C ALA A 116 -0.47 -5.93 -26.00
N GLU A 117 -0.58 -5.34 -27.20
CA GLU A 117 0.44 -4.45 -27.77
C GLU A 117 0.62 -3.16 -26.96
N ASP A 118 -0.42 -2.76 -26.22
CA ASP A 118 -0.47 -1.59 -25.36
C ASP A 118 -0.11 -1.89 -23.89
N ALA A 119 0.33 -3.11 -23.59
CA ALA A 119 0.72 -3.52 -22.24
C ALA A 119 1.97 -2.76 -21.74
N VAL A 120 1.94 -2.36 -20.47
CA VAL A 120 2.93 -1.50 -19.83
C VAL A 120 3.51 -2.19 -18.60
N CYS A 121 4.84 -2.15 -18.48
CA CYS A 121 5.53 -2.52 -17.24
C CYS A 121 5.47 -1.36 -16.25
N LEU A 122 4.71 -1.52 -15.17
CA LEU A 122 4.60 -0.48 -14.15
C LEU A 122 5.94 -0.16 -13.46
N ALA A 123 6.88 -1.13 -13.40
CA ALA A 123 8.21 -0.89 -12.85
C ALA A 123 9.02 0.18 -13.59
N ASP A 124 8.69 0.49 -14.86
CA ASP A 124 9.38 1.53 -15.64
C ASP A 124 9.13 2.95 -15.10
N TYR A 125 8.16 3.11 -14.19
CA TYR A 125 7.80 4.37 -13.55
C TYR A 125 8.24 4.44 -12.07
N CYS A 126 9.07 3.50 -11.62
CA CYS A 126 9.50 3.45 -10.21
C CYS A 126 10.38 4.63 -9.79
N ASP A 127 11.09 5.24 -10.73
CA ASP A 127 11.87 6.45 -10.54
C ASP A 127 10.97 7.65 -10.22
N ILE A 128 9.87 7.80 -10.96
CA ILE A 128 8.87 8.86 -10.78
C ILE A 128 8.08 8.64 -9.48
N LEU A 129 7.74 7.39 -9.17
CA LEU A 129 6.90 7.02 -8.02
C LEU A 129 7.69 6.70 -6.75
N ARG A 130 9.01 6.98 -6.73
CA ARG A 130 9.87 6.88 -5.54
C ARG A 130 9.88 5.48 -4.91
N CYS A 131 9.88 4.41 -5.71
CA CYS A 131 9.79 3.03 -5.21
C CYS A 131 10.86 2.72 -4.14
N GLN A 132 12.10 3.19 -4.33
CA GLN A 132 13.18 2.99 -3.37
C GLN A 132 12.85 3.54 -1.98
N VAL A 133 12.27 4.75 -1.94
CA VAL A 133 11.89 5.41 -0.69
C VAL A 133 10.75 4.66 -0.03
N LEU A 134 9.74 4.26 -0.81
CA LEU A 134 8.59 3.53 -0.28
C LEU A 134 8.96 2.13 0.27
N VAL A 135 9.95 1.47 -0.33
CA VAL A 135 10.52 0.23 0.21
C VAL A 135 11.30 0.50 1.49
N ALA A 136 12.15 1.54 1.49
CA ALA A 136 12.95 1.91 2.64
C ALA A 136 12.08 2.28 3.86
N HIS A 137 10.92 2.89 3.66
CA HIS A 137 10.01 3.24 4.76
C HIS A 137 9.11 2.07 5.22
N GLY A 138 9.27 0.88 4.66
CA GLY A 138 8.50 -0.31 5.08
C GLY A 138 7.00 -0.26 4.74
N LEU A 139 6.51 0.84 4.16
CA LEU A 139 5.11 1.09 3.84
C LEU A 139 4.48 0.05 2.88
N LEU A 140 5.28 -0.83 2.27
CA LEU A 140 4.81 -1.78 1.26
C LEU A 140 5.30 -3.22 1.43
N ASN A 141 6.07 -3.53 2.49
CA ASN A 141 6.34 -4.92 2.86
C ASN A 141 5.06 -5.54 3.43
N GLY A 142 4.33 -6.25 2.56
CA GLY A 142 3.33 -7.21 3.00
C GLY A 142 4.04 -8.35 3.73
N GLY A 143 4.10 -8.24 5.06
CA GLY A 143 4.73 -9.20 5.95
C GLY A 143 4.89 -8.64 7.37
N ASP A 144 3.78 -8.54 8.09
CA ASP A 144 3.62 -8.82 9.53
C ASP A 144 4.79 -8.43 10.46
N GLY A 145 4.68 -7.26 11.10
CA GLY A 145 5.08 -7.16 12.50
C GLY A 145 3.93 -7.69 13.38
N PRO A 146 4.18 -8.28 14.57
CA PRO A 146 3.11 -8.77 15.42
C PRO A 146 2.41 -7.57 16.05
N GLY A 147 1.40 -7.04 15.36
CA GLY A 147 0.65 -5.86 15.78
C GLY A 147 -0.81 -6.09 15.48
N THR A 148 -1.61 -6.19 16.53
CA THR A 148 -3.06 -6.20 16.46
C THR A 148 -3.54 -4.93 15.79
N ASP A 149 -3.73 -4.94 14.47
CA ASP A 149 -4.55 -3.92 13.83
C ASP A 149 -5.32 -4.46 12.64
N ILE A 150 -6.61 -4.19 12.69
CA ILE A 150 -7.63 -4.71 11.80
C ILE A 150 -7.66 -3.81 10.56
N GLU A 151 -6.67 -3.96 9.67
CA GLU A 151 -6.78 -3.33 8.36
C GLU A 151 -7.78 -4.08 7.49
N VAL A 152 -9.03 -3.59 7.54
CA VAL A 152 -10.13 -3.99 6.67
C VAL A 152 -9.81 -3.55 5.25
N TRP A 153 -9.08 -4.40 4.52
CA TRP A 153 -9.10 -4.40 3.06
C TRP A 153 -10.30 -5.25 2.63
N GLN A 154 -11.49 -4.64 2.62
CA GLN A 154 -12.64 -5.21 1.93
C GLN A 154 -12.72 -4.63 0.52
N ASP A 155 -12.54 -5.54 -0.44
CA ASP A 155 -12.69 -5.34 -1.86
C ASP A 155 -13.93 -4.49 -2.20
N VAL A 156 -13.70 -3.43 -2.97
CA VAL A 156 -14.71 -2.56 -3.63
C VAL A 156 -15.71 -3.38 -4.48
N GLU A 157 -15.36 -4.63 -4.80
CA GLU A 157 -16.21 -5.57 -5.53
C GLU A 157 -17.28 -6.24 -4.64
N SER A 158 -17.03 -6.39 -3.34
CA SER A 158 -18.03 -6.90 -2.37
C SER A 158 -19.14 -5.89 -2.09
N ILE A 159 -18.81 -4.59 -2.09
CA ILE A 159 -19.77 -3.49 -1.88
C ILE A 159 -20.75 -3.39 -3.05
N LYS A 160 -20.30 -3.63 -4.29
CA LYS A 160 -21.21 -3.68 -5.46
C LYS A 160 -22.21 -4.84 -5.40
N LYS A 161 -21.86 -5.94 -4.72
CA LYS A 161 -22.76 -7.07 -4.50
C LYS A 161 -23.75 -6.83 -3.37
N ALA A 162 -23.46 -5.89 -2.45
CA ALA A 162 -24.32 -5.52 -1.33
C ALA A 162 -25.39 -4.46 -1.67
N LEU A 163 -25.26 -3.75 -2.79
CA LEU A 163 -26.24 -2.73 -3.24
C LEU A 163 -27.29 -3.27 -4.25
N ALA A 164 -27.35 -4.58 -4.50
CA ALA A 164 -28.45 -5.14 -5.28
C ALA A 164 -29.75 -5.09 -4.44
N PRO A 165 -30.86 -4.51 -4.96
CA PRO A 165 -32.10 -4.43 -4.21
C PRO A 165 -32.66 -5.83 -3.92
N ALA A 166 -33.04 -6.05 -2.66
CA ALA A 166 -33.55 -7.31 -2.15
C ALA A 166 -34.86 -7.70 -2.84
N ALA A 167 -34.82 -8.79 -3.63
CA ALA A 167 -36.02 -9.52 -4.03
C ALA A 167 -36.29 -10.66 -3.04
N THR A 168 -37.57 -10.76 -2.71
CA THR A 168 -38.26 -11.56 -1.70
C THR A 168 -37.85 -13.02 -1.49
N ARG A 169 -37.86 -13.42 -0.21
CA ARG A 169 -37.76 -14.77 0.37
C ARG A 169 -38.59 -15.85 -0.34
N SER A 170 -38.08 -17.09 -0.36
CA SER A 170 -38.81 -18.28 0.08
C SER A 170 -37.86 -19.45 0.44
N VAL A 171 -38.40 -20.40 1.19
CA VAL A 171 -37.75 -21.27 2.20
C VAL A 171 -37.59 -22.71 1.68
N ALA A 172 -36.49 -23.40 2.00
CA ALA A 172 -36.51 -24.84 2.26
C ALA A 172 -35.32 -25.30 3.13
N ARG A 173 -35.63 -26.14 4.11
CA ARG A 173 -34.81 -26.63 5.23
C ARG A 173 -34.52 -28.12 4.98
N VAL A 174 -33.27 -28.58 5.05
CA VAL A 174 -32.93 -30.00 5.30
C VAL A 174 -31.65 -30.09 6.14
N ALA A 175 -31.68 -30.95 7.18
CA ALA A 175 -30.61 -31.23 8.14
C ALA A 175 -29.98 -32.63 7.88
N PRO A 176 -28.99 -33.12 8.66
CA PRO A 176 -27.69 -33.54 8.15
C PRO A 176 -27.52 -35.07 8.02
N ARG A 177 -26.52 -35.52 7.24
CA ARG A 177 -26.08 -36.93 7.23
C ARG A 177 -24.64 -37.08 7.72
N ARG A 178 -24.50 -37.80 8.85
CA ARG A 178 -23.27 -38.39 9.39
C ARG A 178 -22.69 -39.45 8.45
N ARG A 179 -21.35 -39.55 8.40
CA ARG A 179 -20.54 -40.81 8.42
C ARG A 179 -19.06 -40.42 8.54
N HIS A 180 -18.48 -40.62 9.72
CA HIS A 180 -17.58 -41.73 10.09
C HIS A 180 -16.16 -41.64 9.49
N ARG A 181 -15.26 -41.19 10.37
CA ARG A 181 -13.79 -41.32 10.35
C ARG A 181 -13.39 -42.77 10.62
N PRO A 182 -12.19 -43.21 10.20
CA PRO A 182 -11.34 -43.95 11.11
C PRO A 182 -10.01 -43.24 11.39
N ARG A 183 -9.60 -43.45 12.63
CA ARG A 183 -8.52 -42.85 13.40
C ARG A 183 -7.24 -43.67 13.16
N SER A 184 -6.10 -42.99 12.98
CA SER A 184 -4.78 -43.56 13.23
C SER A 184 -4.06 -42.69 14.27
N THR A 185 -3.43 -43.39 15.20
CA THR A 185 -2.81 -42.93 16.45
C THR A 185 -1.36 -42.45 16.18
N PRO A 186 -0.83 -41.46 16.94
CA PRO A 186 0.52 -40.92 16.72
C PRO A 186 1.59 -41.65 17.55
N LEU A 187 2.83 -41.66 17.04
CA LEU A 187 4.05 -42.10 17.74
C LEU A 187 5.22 -41.15 17.42
N PRO A 188 6.29 -41.11 18.25
CA PRO A 188 6.72 -39.89 18.92
C PRO A 188 7.93 -39.17 18.30
N VAL A 189 8.06 -37.91 18.69
CA VAL A 189 9.18 -36.98 18.46
C VAL A 189 10.41 -37.44 19.26
N PRO A 190 11.64 -37.35 18.71
CA PRO A 190 12.86 -37.30 19.50
C PRO A 190 13.32 -35.86 19.73
N ASP A 191 13.62 -35.56 20.99
CA ASP A 191 14.24 -34.35 21.51
C ASP A 191 15.60 -34.04 20.86
N CYS A 192 15.86 -32.76 20.58
CA CYS A 192 17.22 -32.26 20.30
C CYS A 192 17.94 -31.97 21.63
N PRO A 193 19.18 -32.46 21.84
CA PRO A 193 19.95 -32.19 23.05
C PRO A 193 20.45 -30.75 23.13
N LYS A 194 20.32 -30.14 24.31
CA LYS A 194 21.16 -29.01 24.76
C LYS A 194 22.58 -29.52 24.97
N THR A 195 23.55 -28.82 24.42
CA THR A 195 24.96 -29.02 24.75
C THR A 195 25.45 -27.75 25.42
N ASP A 196 25.66 -27.87 26.73
CA ASP A 196 26.43 -26.93 27.55
C ASP A 196 27.91 -27.09 27.18
N LEU A 197 28.62 -25.98 26.97
CA LEU A 197 30.07 -25.92 27.11
C LEU A 197 30.44 -24.58 27.75
N GLU A 198 31.07 -24.73 28.92
CA GLU A 198 31.74 -23.75 29.76
C GLU A 198 33.04 -23.20 29.13
N ASN A 199 33.64 -22.23 29.84
CA ASN A 199 34.97 -21.61 29.74
C ASN A 199 35.07 -20.37 28.85
N ASP A 200 35.71 -19.26 29.22
CA ASP A 200 36.48 -18.85 30.42
C ASP A 200 36.51 -17.30 30.40
N GLU A 201 36.48 -16.66 31.57
CA GLU A 201 36.91 -15.26 31.74
C GLU A 201 38.46 -15.16 31.71
N PRO A 202 39.02 -13.97 31.50
CA PRO A 202 39.53 -13.27 32.70
C PRO A 202 39.29 -11.75 32.73
N GLU A 203 39.15 -11.25 33.96
CA GLU A 203 39.28 -9.86 34.39
C GLU A 203 40.62 -9.21 33.98
N SER A 204 40.62 -7.89 33.75
CA SER A 204 41.39 -6.95 34.59
C SER A 204 41.21 -5.48 34.19
N ASP A 205 41.04 -4.66 35.24
CA ASP A 205 41.51 -3.28 35.45
C ASP A 205 40.57 -2.07 35.26
N GLU A 206 40.31 -1.47 36.43
CA GLU A 206 39.68 -0.18 36.71
C GLU A 206 40.52 1.02 36.24
N LYS A 207 39.85 2.11 35.82
CA LYS A 207 40.25 3.46 36.27
C LYS A 207 39.12 4.50 36.20
N LYS A 208 38.95 5.17 37.34
CA LYS A 208 38.05 6.26 37.75
C LYS A 208 38.53 7.64 37.25
N THR A 209 37.62 8.54 36.82
CA THR A 209 37.58 9.98 37.25
C THR A 209 36.34 10.73 36.74
N GLU A 210 36.03 11.80 37.48
CA GLU A 210 34.82 12.62 37.60
C GLU A 210 34.60 13.70 36.51
N ASP A 211 33.34 14.14 36.44
CA ASP A 211 32.78 15.48 36.20
C ASP A 211 33.36 16.42 35.12
N SER A 212 32.49 16.88 34.21
CA SER A 212 32.11 18.30 34.18
C SER A 212 30.94 18.56 33.23
N GLU A 213 29.91 19.21 33.77
CA GLU A 213 28.82 19.85 33.04
C GLU A 213 29.37 20.99 32.16
N THR A 214 28.82 21.18 30.95
CA THR A 214 28.70 22.52 30.34
C THR A 214 27.63 22.53 29.27
N ASP A 215 26.69 23.46 29.46
CA ASP A 215 25.54 23.77 28.62
C ASP A 215 25.89 24.10 27.15
N VAL A 216 25.21 23.46 26.21
CA VAL A 216 24.75 24.14 24.98
C VAL A 216 23.40 23.59 24.55
N ASN A 217 22.33 24.23 25.01
CA ASN A 217 20.97 24.01 24.55
C ASN A 217 20.52 25.24 23.74
N GLN A 218 20.20 25.06 22.46
CA GLN A 218 19.00 25.60 21.80
C GLN A 218 19.19 25.52 20.27
N THR A 219 18.59 24.50 19.64
CA THR A 219 17.91 24.60 18.31
C THR A 219 17.35 23.28 17.78
N ALA A 220 17.48 22.14 18.48
CA ALA A 220 16.93 20.86 18.01
C ALA A 220 15.79 20.35 18.91
N LYS A 221 14.62 21.00 18.85
CA LYS A 221 13.36 20.40 19.31
C LYS A 221 12.27 20.74 18.33
N LEU A 222 11.98 19.81 17.41
CA LEU A 222 10.71 19.66 16.69
C LEU A 222 10.74 18.42 15.80
N CYS A 223 10.94 17.24 16.38
CA CYS A 223 10.65 15.95 15.74
C CYS A 223 10.27 14.92 16.83
N ASP A 224 9.13 15.13 17.50
CA ASP A 224 8.51 14.07 18.30
C ASP A 224 7.12 13.80 17.72
N ALA A 225 7.04 12.77 16.89
CA ALA A 225 5.82 12.04 16.62
C ALA A 225 6.14 10.55 16.40
N ASP A 226 5.39 9.74 17.12
CA ASP A 226 5.11 8.32 16.93
C ASP A 226 6.04 7.28 17.57
N THR A 227 5.74 7.09 18.86
CA THR A 227 5.64 5.81 19.58
C THR A 227 5.03 4.69 18.72
N VAL A 228 5.85 3.93 17.97
CA VAL A 228 5.93 2.45 17.95
C VAL A 228 7.22 2.08 17.18
N GLU A 229 8.39 2.13 17.82
CA GLU A 229 9.66 1.66 17.21
C GLU A 229 10.63 1.21 18.31
N SER A 230 10.11 0.45 19.27
CA SER A 230 10.84 0.02 20.48
C SER A 230 11.42 -1.40 20.36
N SER A 231 11.62 -1.92 19.15
CA SER A 231 12.06 -3.32 18.95
C SER A 231 13.40 -3.47 18.23
N LEU A 232 14.07 -2.38 17.86
CA LEU A 232 15.39 -2.43 17.21
C LEU A 232 16.49 -1.89 18.14
N PRO A 233 17.70 -2.49 18.13
CA PRO A 233 18.85 -1.96 18.86
C PRO A 233 19.14 -0.51 18.43
N PRO A 234 19.50 0.40 19.36
CA PRO A 234 19.65 1.84 19.10
C PRO A 234 20.64 2.16 17.97
N ASP A 235 21.71 1.37 17.82
CA ASP A 235 22.72 1.55 16.77
C ASP A 235 22.16 1.41 15.34
N SER A 236 21.20 0.51 15.13
CA SER A 236 20.63 0.26 13.80
C SER A 236 19.75 1.41 13.31
N ARG A 237 19.03 2.07 14.23
CA ARG A 237 18.19 3.23 13.94
C ARG A 237 19.04 4.47 13.66
N GLN A 238 20.06 4.72 14.48
CA GLN A 238 20.99 5.82 14.29
C GLN A 238 21.69 5.71 12.92
N LYS A 239 22.13 4.50 12.58
CA LYS A 239 22.77 4.21 11.29
C LYS A 239 21.83 4.45 10.11
N ARG A 240 20.59 3.96 10.16
CA ARG A 240 19.60 4.15 9.09
C ARG A 240 19.24 5.63 8.89
N LEU A 241 19.15 6.42 9.96
CA LEU A 241 18.94 7.86 9.89
C LEU A 241 20.16 8.58 9.29
N ALA A 242 21.37 8.17 9.65
CA ALA A 242 22.60 8.71 9.07
C ALA A 242 22.72 8.35 7.57
N ASP A 243 22.33 7.13 7.18
CA ASP A 243 22.29 6.68 5.79
C ASP A 243 21.26 7.51 4.98
N LEU A 244 20.05 7.72 5.51
CA LEU A 244 19.04 8.58 4.89
C LEU A 244 19.50 10.05 4.77
N GLN A 245 20.20 10.57 5.78
CA GLN A 245 20.78 11.92 5.74
C GLN A 245 21.92 12.03 4.72
N ALA A 246 22.74 10.99 4.57
CA ALA A 246 23.79 10.92 3.55
C ALA A 246 23.19 10.83 2.14
N GLU A 247 22.12 10.05 1.95
CA GLU A 247 21.39 9.99 0.68
C GLU A 247 20.72 11.32 0.33
N ARG A 248 20.21 12.06 1.32
CA ARG A 248 19.71 13.44 1.13
C ARG A 248 20.84 14.39 0.73
N ALA A 249 22.03 14.26 1.31
CA ALA A 249 23.20 15.07 0.98
C ALA A 249 23.75 14.77 -0.44
N ALA A 250 23.57 13.54 -0.93
CA ALA A 250 23.93 13.13 -2.29
C ALA A 250 22.86 13.47 -3.36
N CYS A 251 21.89 14.33 -3.04
CA CYS A 251 20.79 14.63 -3.96
C CYS A 251 21.26 15.38 -5.21
N ASP A 252 20.88 14.86 -6.38
CA ASP A 252 21.05 15.54 -7.67
C ASP A 252 19.77 16.34 -8.03
N PRO A 253 19.80 17.68 -7.94
CA PRO A 253 18.63 18.49 -8.23
C PRO A 253 18.23 18.43 -9.71
N THR A 254 19.18 18.27 -10.64
CA THR A 254 18.89 18.23 -12.08
C THR A 254 18.12 16.96 -12.43
N ARG A 255 18.55 15.81 -11.90
CA ARG A 255 17.84 14.54 -12.08
C ARG A 255 16.41 14.60 -11.54
N LEU A 256 16.22 15.15 -10.33
CA LEU A 256 14.87 15.25 -9.76
C LEU A 256 13.95 16.18 -10.56
N GLN A 257 14.46 17.30 -11.09
CA GLN A 257 13.67 18.16 -11.99
C GLN A 257 13.26 17.45 -13.27
N ILE A 258 14.14 16.64 -13.87
CA ILE A 258 13.80 15.83 -15.06
C ILE A 258 12.68 14.83 -14.72
N LEU A 259 12.77 14.16 -13.57
CA LEU A 259 11.72 13.24 -13.11
C LEU A 259 10.40 13.97 -12.85
N LYS A 260 10.45 15.16 -12.26
CA LYS A 260 9.27 16.00 -12.01
C LYS A 260 8.56 16.39 -13.31
N ILE A 261 9.29 16.89 -14.31
CA ILE A 261 8.72 17.25 -15.62
C ILE A 261 8.12 16.01 -16.30
N ARG A 262 8.81 14.87 -16.21
CA ARG A 262 8.29 13.59 -16.74
C ARG A 262 6.99 13.18 -16.03
N CYS A 263 6.92 13.34 -14.71
CA CYS A 263 5.73 13.08 -13.91
C CYS A 263 4.55 13.96 -14.35
N GLU A 264 4.75 15.28 -14.43
CA GLU A 264 3.73 16.25 -14.84
C GLU A 264 3.19 15.92 -16.25
N LYS A 265 4.09 15.59 -17.18
CA LYS A 265 3.70 15.17 -18.53
C LYS A 265 2.83 13.90 -18.52
N ILE A 266 3.17 12.92 -17.69
CA ILE A 266 2.38 11.68 -17.57
C ILE A 266 1.01 12.00 -16.98
N VAL A 267 0.94 12.77 -15.89
CA VAL A 267 -0.33 13.18 -15.28
C VAL A 267 -1.21 13.86 -16.32
N HIS A 268 -0.70 14.89 -17.00
CA HIS A 268 -1.45 15.61 -18.04
C HIS A 268 -1.93 14.67 -19.16
N SER A 269 -1.07 13.76 -19.65
CA SER A 269 -1.47 12.80 -20.69
C SER A 269 -2.55 11.82 -20.22
N CYS A 270 -2.54 11.44 -18.95
CA CYS A 270 -3.50 10.52 -18.36
C CYS A 270 -4.87 11.15 -18.10
N ILE A 271 -4.94 12.46 -17.91
CA ILE A 271 -6.21 13.16 -17.65
C ILE A 271 -6.75 13.90 -18.87
N ALA A 272 -5.94 14.11 -19.92
CA ALA A 272 -6.32 14.93 -21.08
C ALA A 272 -7.69 14.56 -21.70
N THR A 273 -8.02 13.27 -21.77
CA THR A 273 -9.31 12.82 -22.33
C THR A 273 -10.50 13.07 -21.38
N LEU A 274 -10.25 13.32 -20.10
CA LEU A 274 -11.27 13.66 -19.10
C LEU A 274 -11.83 15.08 -19.28
N LEU A 275 -11.15 15.95 -20.04
CA LEU A 275 -11.67 17.28 -20.42
C LEU A 275 -13.03 17.22 -21.12
N LEU A 276 -13.37 16.09 -21.76
CA LEU A 276 -14.66 15.91 -22.42
C LEU A 276 -15.82 15.71 -21.42
N ASN A 277 -15.52 15.27 -20.20
CA ASN A 277 -16.51 14.93 -19.18
C ASN A 277 -16.54 15.91 -18.01
N LEU A 278 -15.50 16.74 -17.83
CA LEU A 278 -15.37 17.70 -16.73
C LEU A 278 -15.45 19.15 -17.24
N THR A 279 -15.83 20.06 -16.34
CA THR A 279 -15.66 21.50 -16.58
C THR A 279 -14.19 21.91 -16.47
N GLN A 280 -13.80 23.02 -17.11
CA GLN A 280 -12.41 23.48 -17.11
C GLN A 280 -11.84 23.68 -15.71
N HIS A 281 -12.63 24.20 -14.76
CA HIS A 281 -12.22 24.36 -13.37
C HIS A 281 -12.01 23.02 -12.66
N GLN A 282 -12.93 22.06 -12.85
CA GLN A 282 -12.82 20.74 -12.22
C GLN A 282 -11.62 19.97 -12.78
N PHE A 283 -11.31 20.16 -14.06
CA PHE A 283 -10.13 19.60 -14.69
C PHE A 283 -8.83 20.15 -14.09
N THR A 284 -8.71 21.48 -13.93
CA THR A 284 -7.50 22.07 -13.33
C THR A 284 -7.32 21.68 -11.88
N GLU A 285 -8.42 21.57 -11.12
CA GLU A 285 -8.41 21.12 -9.72
C GLU A 285 -7.99 19.65 -9.61
N LEU A 286 -8.52 18.79 -10.49
CA LEU A 286 -8.13 17.38 -10.60
C LEU A 286 -6.63 17.24 -10.93
N GLU A 287 -6.14 18.01 -11.90
CA GLU A 287 -4.74 18.01 -12.30
C GLU A 287 -3.82 18.40 -11.14
N GLU A 288 -4.14 19.49 -10.43
CA GLU A 288 -3.35 19.97 -9.30
C GLU A 288 -3.33 18.96 -8.16
N GLU A 289 -4.48 18.37 -7.79
CA GLU A 289 -4.55 17.33 -6.75
C GLU A 289 -3.72 16.10 -7.11
N MET A 290 -3.78 15.64 -8.37
CA MET A 290 -2.97 14.51 -8.83
C MET A 290 -1.46 14.83 -8.83
N GLN A 291 -1.07 16.02 -9.31
CA GLN A 291 0.32 16.48 -9.29
C GLN A 291 0.83 16.65 -7.85
N ARG A 292 0.01 17.19 -6.95
CA ARG A 292 0.33 17.38 -5.53
C ARG A 292 0.50 16.05 -4.79
N ALA A 293 -0.27 15.03 -5.16
CA ALA A 293 -0.20 13.72 -4.53
C ALA A 293 1.10 12.95 -4.84
N VAL A 294 1.74 13.21 -6.00
CA VAL A 294 2.92 12.46 -6.45
C VAL A 294 4.06 13.37 -6.92
N CYS A 295 3.84 14.17 -7.97
CA CYS A 295 4.92 14.92 -8.62
C CYS A 295 5.56 15.98 -7.72
N TRP A 296 4.80 16.54 -6.78
CA TRP A 296 5.26 17.53 -5.82
C TRP A 296 6.39 17.06 -4.90
N TYR A 297 6.49 15.74 -4.67
CA TYR A 297 7.55 15.15 -3.85
C TYR A 297 8.87 14.94 -4.60
N LEU A 298 8.92 15.18 -5.92
CA LEU A 298 10.14 15.05 -6.72
C LEU A 298 11.04 16.29 -6.59
N SER A 299 11.41 16.64 -5.37
CA SER A 299 12.36 17.71 -5.05
C SER A 299 13.32 17.26 -3.95
N CYS A 300 14.57 17.76 -3.92
CA CYS A 300 15.58 17.28 -2.98
C CYS A 300 15.15 17.39 -1.51
N ASP A 301 14.35 18.40 -1.16
CA ASP A 301 13.87 18.59 0.20
C ASP A 301 12.80 17.58 0.62
N ARG A 302 12.01 17.07 -0.34
CA ARG A 302 10.77 16.33 -0.10
C ARG A 302 10.79 14.91 -0.62
N TYR A 303 11.79 14.58 -1.43
CA TYR A 303 11.95 13.27 -2.03
C TYR A 303 12.12 12.16 -0.99
N TRP A 304 12.48 12.50 0.24
CA TRP A 304 12.58 11.59 1.37
C TRP A 304 11.45 11.76 2.40
N GLU A 305 10.50 12.69 2.17
CA GLU A 305 9.34 12.87 3.04
C GLU A 305 8.33 11.73 2.83
N ASP A 306 7.81 11.19 3.94
CA ASP A 306 6.76 10.20 3.91
C ASP A 306 5.52 10.73 3.18
N THR A 307 5.05 9.97 2.20
CA THR A 307 3.74 10.22 1.56
C THR A 307 2.61 9.64 2.38
N ALA A 308 2.87 9.12 3.59
CA ALA A 308 1.83 8.56 4.43
C ALA A 308 0.67 9.56 4.46
N PRO A 309 -0.55 9.17 4.07
CA PRO A 309 -1.69 10.01 4.37
C PRO A 309 -1.58 10.21 5.87
N THR A 310 -1.42 11.45 6.33
CA THR A 310 -1.60 11.76 7.74
C THR A 310 -2.92 11.10 8.07
N ALA A 311 -2.89 10.01 8.82
CA ALA A 311 -4.09 9.33 9.24
C ALA A 311 -4.88 10.45 9.88
N ARG A 312 -5.95 10.90 9.21
CA ARG A 312 -6.69 12.09 9.63
C ARG A 312 -6.92 11.83 11.09
N ALA A 313 -6.29 12.64 11.97
CA ALA A 313 -6.30 12.38 13.38
C ALA A 313 -7.77 12.35 13.76
N PHE A 314 -8.33 11.15 13.79
CA PHE A 314 -9.74 10.96 14.09
C PHE A 314 -9.85 11.54 15.48
N PRO A 315 -10.83 12.41 15.77
CA PRO A 315 -10.80 13.25 16.97
C PRO A 315 -11.13 12.42 18.22
N TRP A 316 -10.39 11.34 18.46
CA TRP A 316 -10.25 10.58 19.68
C TRP A 316 -10.20 11.47 20.92
N PRO A 317 -9.40 12.56 20.97
CA PRO A 317 -9.44 13.45 22.12
C PRO A 317 -10.82 14.10 22.33
N LEU A 318 -11.56 14.44 21.26
CA LEU A 318 -12.92 14.98 21.36
C LEU A 318 -13.93 13.92 21.81
N LEU A 319 -13.83 12.70 21.26
CA LEU A 319 -14.67 11.56 21.63
C LEU A 319 -14.44 11.12 23.09
N LEU A 320 -13.18 11.07 23.52
CA LEU A 320 -12.81 10.78 24.91
C LEU A 320 -13.30 11.89 25.85
N ALA A 321 -13.14 13.16 25.48
CA ALA A 321 -13.68 14.27 26.27
C ALA A 321 -15.21 14.18 26.42
N LEU A 322 -15.95 13.90 25.34
CA LEU A 322 -17.40 13.72 25.40
C LEU A 322 -17.81 12.51 26.27
N ALA A 323 -17.11 11.38 26.13
CA ALA A 323 -17.38 10.18 26.92
C ALA A 323 -17.13 10.41 28.43
N THR A 324 -16.02 11.06 28.78
CA THR A 324 -15.72 11.40 30.18
C THR A 324 -16.72 12.39 30.77
N GLY A 325 -17.15 13.40 30.01
CA GLY A 325 -18.17 14.35 30.43
C GLY A 325 -19.52 13.68 30.72
N LEU A 326 -19.96 12.76 29.85
CA LEU A 326 -21.19 11.98 30.04
C LEU A 326 -21.09 11.06 31.26
N ALA A 327 -19.95 10.40 31.48
CA ALA A 327 -19.73 9.54 32.63
C ALA A 327 -19.83 10.32 33.96
N LEU A 328 -19.15 11.48 34.04
CA LEU A 328 -19.22 12.33 35.23
C LEU A 328 -20.62 12.86 35.50
N ALA A 329 -21.36 13.26 34.46
CA ALA A 329 -22.74 13.70 34.59
C ALA A 329 -23.64 12.58 35.14
N LEU A 330 -23.51 11.35 34.62
CA LEU A 330 -24.27 10.19 35.11
C LEU A 330 -23.92 9.84 36.56
N CYS A 331 -22.64 9.91 36.93
CA CYS A 331 -22.21 9.73 38.32
C CYS A 331 -22.84 10.78 39.24
N MET A 332 -22.81 12.06 38.85
CA MET A 332 -23.42 13.14 39.64
C MET A 332 -24.93 12.95 39.79
N CYS A 333 -25.64 12.58 38.72
CA CYS A 333 -27.07 12.26 38.79
C CYS A 333 -27.35 11.09 39.73
N TYR A 334 -26.53 10.03 39.70
CA TYR A 334 -26.64 8.89 40.60
C TYR A 334 -26.47 9.32 42.07
N TYR A 335 -25.48 10.15 42.39
CA TYR A 335 -25.27 10.64 43.75
C TYR A 335 -26.43 11.51 44.25
N ILE A 336 -26.98 12.37 43.40
CA ILE A 336 -28.15 13.20 43.75
C ILE A 336 -29.36 12.31 44.06
N ILE A 337 -29.64 11.31 43.22
CA ILE A 337 -30.73 10.36 43.45
C ILE A 337 -30.50 9.58 44.75
N TRP A 338 -29.28 9.11 44.98
CA TRP A 338 -28.92 8.38 46.20
C TRP A 338 -29.12 9.22 47.46
N ILE A 339 -28.70 10.49 47.45
CA ILE A 339 -28.92 11.43 48.57
C ILE A 339 -30.40 11.68 48.79
N VAL A 340 -31.18 11.91 47.73
CA VAL A 340 -32.63 12.12 47.86
C VAL A 340 -33.31 10.88 48.44
N PHE A 341 -32.90 9.69 48.02
CA PHE A 341 -33.45 8.43 48.54
C PHE A 341 -33.01 8.15 49.98
N ASP A 342 -31.77 8.47 50.35
CA ASP A 342 -31.28 8.36 51.74
C ASP A 342 -32.01 9.35 52.66
N CYS A 343 -32.20 10.60 52.21
CA CYS A 343 -33.01 11.59 52.90
C CYS A 343 -34.46 11.13 53.07
N TYR A 344 -35.09 10.62 52.01
CA TYR A 344 -36.46 10.10 52.05
C TYR A 344 -36.62 8.93 53.04
N ASN A 345 -35.69 7.97 53.02
CA ASN A 345 -35.67 6.84 53.95
C ASN A 345 -35.43 7.27 55.40
N ARG A 346 -34.67 8.35 55.62
CA ARG A 346 -34.42 8.88 56.96
C ARG A 346 -35.63 9.61 57.53
N THR A 347 -36.42 10.29 56.69
CA THR A 347 -37.67 10.97 57.09
C THR A 347 -38.82 10.01 57.38
N THR A 348 -38.85 8.83 56.76
CA THR A 348 -39.90 7.80 56.99
C THR A 348 -39.66 6.90 58.21
N ARG A 349 -38.49 7.01 58.88
CA ARG A 349 -38.15 6.29 60.12
C ARG A 349 -38.36 7.10 61.41
N LEU A 350 -38.87 8.33 61.30
CA LEU A 350 -39.40 9.16 62.40
C LEU A 350 -40.92 9.19 62.29
#